data_AF-A0A843GYV7-F1
#
_entry.id   AF-A0A843GYV7-F1
#
_cell.length_a   1.000
_cell.length_b   1.000
_cell.length_c   1.000
_cell.angle_alpha   90.00
_cell.angle_beta   90.00
_cell.angle_gamma   90.00
#
_symmetry.space_group_name_H-M   'P 1'
#
loop_
_entity.id
_entity.type
_entity.pdbx_description
1 polymer ?
#
loop_
_entity_poly.entity_id
_entity_poly.type
_entity_poly.pdbx_seq_one_letter_code
_entity_poly.pdbx_strand_id
1 'polypeptide(L)' 'MIEIRFHGRGGQGAVTAAEILAKAAFKDGKYSQAFPFFGVERRGAPVMAFTRID' A
#
# COMPACT_ATOMS: atom_id res chain seq x y z
N MET A 1 11.35 -6.25 10.33
CA MET A 1 9.93 -6.22 10.70
C MET A 1 9.48 -4.79 10.57
N ILE A 2 8.99 -4.40 9.39
CA ILE A 2 8.59 -3.03 9.05
C ILE A 2 7.18 -3.08 8.45
N GLU A 3 6.23 -2.43 9.13
CA GLU A 3 4.86 -2.25 8.63
C GLU A 3 4.62 -0.78 8.32
N ILE A 4 4.22 -0.50 7.08
CA ILE A 4 3.99 0.85 6.59
C ILE A 4 2.55 0.96 6.13
N ARG A 5 1.87 2.02 6.58
CA ARG A 5 0.49 2.31 6.21
C ARG A 5 0.43 3.62 5.43
N PHE A 6 -0.14 3.54 4.24
CA PHE A 6 -0.43 4.67 3.38
C PHE A 6 -1.88 5.08 3.58
N HIS A 7 -2.10 6.38 3.74
CA HIS A 7 -3.42 7.00 3.83
C HIS A 7 -3.64 7.89 2.62
N GLY A 8 -4.82 7.77 2.00
CA GLY A 8 -5.20 8.64 0.89
C GLY A 8 -6.68 8.53 0.58
N ARG A 9 -7.06 9.02 -0.59
CA ARG A 9 -8.41 8.87 -1.15
C ARG A 9 -8.35 8.11 -2.47
N GLY A 10 -9.47 7.54 -2.89
CA GLY A 10 -9.59 6.86 -4.18
C GLY A 10 -9.09 7.74 -5.34
N GLY A 11 -8.17 7.21 -6.14
CA GLY A 11 -7.54 7.92 -7.26
C GLY A 11 -6.28 8.74 -6.92
N GLN A 12 -5.88 8.83 -5.65
CA GLN A 12 -4.70 9.61 -5.22
C GLN A 12 -3.41 8.78 -5.10
N GLY A 13 -3.40 7.53 -5.58
CA GLY A 13 -2.18 6.72 -5.70
C GLY A 13 -1.71 6.01 -4.43
N ALA A 14 -2.47 6.00 -3.32
CA ALA A 14 -2.06 5.32 -2.07
C ALA A 14 -1.75 3.81 -2.26
N VAL A 15 -2.57 3.11 -3.04
CA VAL A 15 -2.35 1.67 -3.35
C VAL A 15 -1.10 1.49 -4.22
N THR A 16 -0.95 2.33 -5.24
CA THR A 16 0.20 2.32 -6.13
C THR A 16 1.50 2.57 -5.37
N ALA A 17 1.51 3.51 -4.41
CA ALA A 17 2.66 3.77 -3.57
C ALA A 17 3.05 2.54 -2.74
N ALA A 18 2.08 1.87 -2.11
CA ALA A 18 2.32 0.65 -1.34
C ALA A 18 2.88 -0.49 -2.20
N GLU A 19 2.35 -0.68 -3.41
CA GLU A 19 2.85 -1.68 -4.37
C GLU A 19 4.26 -1.37 -4.87
N ILE A 20 4.56 -0.10 -5.18
CA ILE A 20 5.89 0.32 -5.62
C ILE A 20 6.90 0.03 -4.50
N LEU A 21 6.56 0.34 -3.25
CA LEU A 21 7.45 0.08 -2.12
C LEU A 21 7.71 -1.42 -1.91
N ALA A 22 6.67 -2.26 -1.99
CA ALA A 22 6.85 -3.70 -1.91
C ALA A 22 7.73 -4.24 -3.05
N LYS A 23 7.49 -3.80 -4.30
CA LYS A 23 8.32 -4.18 -5.44
C LYS A 23 9.78 -3.75 -5.28
N ALA A 24 10.02 -2.57 -4.71
CA ALA A 24 11.36 -2.10 -4.41
C ALA A 24 12.03 -2.98 -3.33
N ALA A 25 11.33 -3.26 -2.23
CA ALA A 25 11.83 -4.13 -1.18
C ALA A 25 12.14 -5.56 -1.67
N PHE A 26 11.29 -6.10 -2.55
CA PHE A 26 11.52 -7.38 -3.20
C PHE A 26 12.77 -7.37 -4.08
N LYS A 27 12.99 -6.30 -4.86
CA LYS A 27 14.22 -6.14 -5.67
C LYS A 27 15.48 -6.03 -4.81
N ASP A 28 15.36 -5.52 -3.59
CA ASP A 28 16.43 -5.50 -2.58
C ASP A 28 16.62 -6.86 -1.87
N GLY A 29 15.97 -7.94 -2.33
CA GLY A 29 16.07 -9.27 -1.74
C GLY A 29 15.31 -9.47 -0.43
N LYS A 30 14.42 -8.54 -0.05
CA LYS A 30 13.60 -8.65 1.15
C LYS A 30 12.28 -9.34 0.86
N TYR A 31 11.75 -10.06 1.85
CA TYR A 31 10.36 -10.51 1.79
C TYR A 31 9.43 -9.33 1.99
N SER A 32 8.44 -9.19 1.11
CA SER A 32 7.50 -8.08 1.19
C SER A 32 6.11 -8.45 0.68
N GLN A 33 5.10 -7.74 1.18
CA GLN A 33 3.72 -7.89 0.79
C GLN A 33 3.04 -6.52 0.78
N ALA A 34 2.28 -6.22 -0.27
CA ALA A 34 1.41 -5.05 -0.32
C ALA A 34 -0.06 -5.48 -0.45
N PHE A 35 -0.96 -4.79 0.25
CA PHE A 35 -2.40 -5.00 0.11
C PHE A 35 -3.18 -3.71 0.40
N PRO A 36 -4.27 -3.45 -0.33
CA PRO A 36 -5.15 -2.31 -0.07
C PRO A 36 -6.28 -2.65 0.92
N PHE A 37 -6.85 -1.61 1.50
CA PHE A 37 -8.14 -1.61 2.16
C PHE A 37 -8.96 -0.43 1.61
N PHE A 38 -10.14 -0.76 1.10
CA PHE A 38 -11.06 0.22 0.54
C PHE A 38 -12.22 0.44 1.52
N GLY A 39 -12.53 1.70 1.82
CA GLY A 39 -13.78 2.03 2.49
C GLY A 39 -15.01 1.64 1.66
N VAL A 40 -16.19 1.74 2.26
CA VAL A 40 -17.46 1.30 1.66
C VAL A 40 -17.94 2.24 0.51
N GLU A 41 -17.34 3.42 0.37
CA GLU A 41 -17.77 4.44 -0.58
C GLU A 41 -17.29 4.20 -2.03
N ARG A 42 -18.08 4.63 -3.02
CA ARG A 42 -17.80 4.41 -4.45
C ARG A 42 -16.86 5.43 -5.11
N ARG A 43 -16.78 6.67 -4.60
CA ARG A 43 -15.92 7.74 -5.16
C ARG A 43 -15.29 8.57 -4.05
N GLY A 44 -14.00 8.85 -4.16
CA GLY A 44 -13.26 9.64 -3.17
C GLY A 44 -13.16 8.96 -1.79
N ALA A 45 -13.47 7.67 -1.73
CA ALA A 45 -13.45 6.88 -0.51
C ALA A 45 -12.08 7.01 0.16
N PRO A 46 -12.01 7.09 1.50
CA PRO A 46 -10.77 6.84 2.22
C PRO A 46 -10.18 5.50 1.78
N VAL A 47 -8.93 5.54 1.35
CA VAL A 47 -8.15 4.37 0.97
C VAL A 47 -7.00 4.24 1.94
N MET A 48 -6.85 3.05 2.48
CA MET A 48 -5.64 2.65 3.19
C MET A 48 -4.93 1.61 2.35
N ALA A 49 -3.61 1.64 2.34
CA ALA A 49 -2.81 0.56 1.76
C ALA A 49 -1.66 0.24 2.70
N PHE A 50 -1.22 -1.00 2.67
CA PHE A 50 -0.26 -1.53 3.61
C PHE A 50 0.89 -2.15 2.85
N THR A 51 2.10 -1.94 3.35
CA THR A 51 3.30 -2.64 2.91
C THR A 51 3.97 -3.25 4.13
N ARG A 52 4.13 -4.56 4.11
CA ARG A 52 4.92 -5.31 5.09
C ARG A 52 6.23 -5.68 4.44
N ILE A 53 7.32 -5.44 5.15
CA ILE A 53 8.67 -5.86 4.77
C ILE A 53 9.24 -6.56 6.00
N ASP A 54 9.87 -7.70 5.76
CA ASP A 54 10.38 -8.63 6.77
C ASP A 54 11.00 -7.96 7.99
#